data_AF-A0AAU6TQS4-F1
#
_entry.id   AF-A0AAU6TQS4-F1
#
_cell.length_a   1.000
_cell.length_b   1.000
_cell.length_c   1.000
_cell.angle_alpha   90.00
_cell.angle_beta   90.00
_cell.angle_gamma   90.00
#
_symmetry.space_group_name_H-M   'P 1'
#
loop_
_entity.id
_entity.type
_entity.pdbx_description
1 polymer ?
#
loop_
_entity_poly.entity_id
_entity_poly.type
_entity_poly.pdbx_seq_one_letter_code
_entity_poly.pdbx_strand_id
1 'polypeptide(L)'
;MNIFYLYILLYQDKIVVRDVRTHREMTGIPETPFTTSRLLVGDMLSAAKTLQKTVSRLTSPLPLWKKIFSPRYAVLVHPMEMREGGLCNVEKRIFLFNFPQ
;
A
#
# COMPACT_ATOMS: atom_id res chain seq x y z
N MET A 1 -10.84 -1.14 19.56
CA MET A 1 -10.13 -1.65 18.35
C MET A 1 -9.32 -0.49 17.76
N ASN A 2 -8.01 -0.63 17.54
CA ASN A 2 -7.18 0.49 17.07
C ASN A 2 -7.21 0.54 15.53
N ILE A 3 -7.47 1.71 14.96
CA ILE A 3 -7.42 1.93 13.49
C ILE A 3 -6.01 2.45 13.15
N PHE A 4 -5.36 1.81 12.19
CA PHE A 4 -4.12 2.30 11.57
C PHE A 4 -4.48 3.22 10.41
N TYR A 5 -3.86 4.40 10.38
CA TYR A 5 -4.02 5.36 9.29
C TYR A 5 -2.75 5.30 8.44
N LEU A 6 -2.83 4.65 7.29
CA LEU A 6 -1.67 4.39 6.45
C LEU A 6 -1.72 5.26 5.20
N TYR A 7 -0.60 5.93 4.93
CA TYR A 7 -0.33 6.58 3.67
C TYR A 7 0.63 5.72 2.85
N ILE A 8 0.16 5.22 1.72
CA ILE A 8 0.90 4.32 0.83
C ILE A 8 1.32 5.10 -0.40
N LEU A 9 2.62 5.19 -0.65
CA LEU A 9 3.19 5.76 -1.86
C LEU A 9 3.68 4.62 -2.75
N LEU A 10 3.15 4.53 -3.96
CA LEU A 10 3.52 3.52 -4.94
C LEU A 10 4.47 4.12 -5.96
N TYR A 11 5.61 3.50 -6.17
CA TYR A 11 6.59 3.81 -7.22
C TYR A 11 6.73 2.59 -8.14
N GLN A 12 7.44 2.73 -9.25
CA GLN A 12 7.67 1.63 -10.19
C GLN A 12 8.41 0.45 -9.55
N ASP A 13 9.32 0.72 -8.61
CA ASP A 13 10.26 -0.26 -8.04
C ASP A 13 10.10 -0.47 -6.53
N LYS A 14 9.22 0.27 -5.86
CA LYS A 14 9.05 0.21 -4.40
C LYS A 14 7.68 0.65 -3.93
N ILE A 15 7.34 0.24 -2.72
CA ILE A 15 6.15 0.67 -1.99
C ILE A 15 6.60 1.29 -0.67
N VAL A 16 6.26 2.55 -0.43
CA VAL A 16 6.52 3.21 0.86
C VAL A 16 5.22 3.23 1.65
N VAL A 17 5.26 2.75 2.90
CA VAL A 17 4.12 2.76 3.82
C VAL A 17 4.47 3.61 5.02
N ARG A 18 3.68 4.65 5.25
CA ARG A 18 3.79 5.55 6.39
C ARG A 18 2.59 5.43 7.30
N ASP A 19 2.82 5.24 8.59
CA ASP A 19 1.78 5.44 9.61
C ASP A 19 1.67 6.93 9.91
N VAL A 20 0.52 7.52 9.59
CA VAL A 20 0.28 8.96 9.72
C VAL A 20 0.30 9.40 11.19
N ARG A 21 -0.04 8.50 12.13
CA ARG A 21 -0.10 8.84 13.56
C ARG A 21 1.27 8.78 14.23
N THR A 22 2.08 7.79 13.85
CA THR A 22 3.40 7.57 14.48
C THR A 22 4.54 8.15 13.67
N HIS A 23 4.27 8.61 12.45
CA HIS A 23 5.25 9.04 11.45
C HIS A 23 6.31 7.99 11.10
N ARG A 24 6.14 6.75 11.55
CA ARG A 24 7.00 5.64 11.16
C ARG A 24 6.77 5.32 9.69
N GLU A 25 7.86 5.00 9.02
CA GLU A 25 7.87 4.70 7.59
C GLU A 25 8.66 3.41 7.35
N MET A 26 8.18 2.61 6.41
CA MET A 26 8.87 1.43 5.90
C MET A 26 8.80 1.43 4.38
N THR A 27 9.93 1.08 3.75
CA THR A 27 10.01 0.85 2.31
C THR A 27 10.04 -0.64 2.03
N GLY A 28 9.12 -1.09 1.19
CA GLY A 28 9.10 -2.42 0.60
C GLY A 28 9.72 -2.41 -0.78
N ILE A 29 10.72 -3.27 -0.97
CA ILE A 29 11.28 -3.59 -2.28
C ILE A 29 10.70 -4.93 -2.72
N PRO A 30 10.10 -5.02 -3.90
CA PRO A 30 9.50 -6.26 -4.39
C PRO A 30 10.59 -7.25 -4.83
N GLU A 31 10.37 -8.54 -4.59
CA GLU A 31 11.27 -9.60 -5.06
C GLU A 31 11.10 -9.86 -6.57
N THR A 32 9.88 -9.67 -7.08
CA THR A 32 9.55 -9.70 -8.51
C THR A 32 8.88 -8.37 -8.89
N PRO A 33 9.23 -7.73 -10.03
CA PRO A 33 8.61 -6.47 -10.41
C PRO A 33 7.07 -6.57 -10.46
N PHE A 34 6.36 -5.60 -9.88
CA PHE A 34 4.91 -5.52 -9.95
C PHE A 34 4.39 -4.54 -11.01
N THR A 35 5.30 -3.81 -11.66
CA THR A 35 5.02 -2.73 -12.61
C THR A 35 5.19 -3.23 -14.05
N THR A 36 4.46 -2.65 -14.99
CA THR A 36 4.66 -2.86 -16.45
C THR A 36 5.06 -1.54 -17.10
N SER A 37 5.22 -1.52 -18.42
CA SER A 37 5.45 -0.26 -19.16
C SER A 37 4.28 0.72 -19.12
N ARG A 38 3.07 0.29 -18.75
CA ARG A 38 1.85 1.14 -18.76
C ARG A 38 1.11 1.22 -17.44
N LEU A 39 1.34 0.29 -16.51
CA LEU A 39 0.61 0.21 -15.24
C LEU A 39 1.58 0.15 -14.08
N LEU A 40 1.43 1.06 -13.14
CA LEU A 40 2.18 1.07 -11.87
C LEU A 40 1.89 -0.18 -11.01
N VAL A 41 0.74 -0.81 -11.22
CA VAL A 41 0.41 -2.13 -10.67
C VAL A 41 -0.09 -3.01 -11.81
N GLY A 42 0.83 -3.71 -12.47
CA GLY A 42 0.55 -4.70 -13.51
C GLY A 42 0.47 -6.14 -12.98
N ASP A 43 1.21 -6.47 -11.92
CA ASP A 43 1.08 -7.73 -11.17
C ASP A 43 0.57 -7.45 -9.75
N MET A 44 -0.71 -7.76 -9.54
CA MET A 44 -1.36 -7.55 -8.25
C MET A 44 -0.83 -8.47 -7.14
N LEU A 45 -0.38 -9.67 -7.46
CA LEU A 45 0.11 -10.62 -6.46
C LEU A 45 1.46 -10.18 -5.90
N SER A 46 2.37 -9.72 -6.77
CA SER A 46 3.64 -9.16 -6.33
C SER A 46 3.46 -7.88 -5.51
N ALA A 47 2.60 -6.96 -5.98
CA ALA A 47 2.27 -5.74 -5.24
C ALA A 47 1.66 -6.05 -3.87
N ALA A 48 0.69 -6.96 -3.80
CA ALA A 48 0.02 -7.34 -2.55
C ALA A 48 0.99 -7.99 -1.55
N LYS A 49 1.84 -8.92 -1.99
CA LYS A 49 2.87 -9.55 -1.14
C LYS A 49 3.85 -8.52 -0.59
N THR A 50 4.32 -7.62 -1.45
CA THR A 50 5.24 -6.55 -1.08
C THR A 50 4.60 -5.64 -0.05
N LEU A 51 3.36 -5.20 -0.29
CA LEU A 51 2.62 -4.36 0.64
C LEU A 51 2.38 -5.05 1.98
N GLN A 52 1.93 -6.31 2.00
CA GLN A 52 1.66 -7.06 3.23
C GLN A 52 2.94 -7.23 4.07
N LYS A 53 4.07 -7.56 3.44
CA LYS A 53 5.37 -7.67 4.11
C LYS A 53 5.80 -6.31 4.70
N THR A 54 5.59 -5.21 3.98
CA THR A 54 5.94 -3.86 4.47
C THR A 54 5.05 -3.41 5.61
N VAL A 55 3.72 -3.56 5.49
CA VAL A 55 2.76 -3.23 6.54
C VAL A 55 3.03 -4.06 7.78
N SER A 56 3.23 -5.37 7.64
CA SER A 56 3.51 -6.24 8.78
C SER A 56 4.79 -5.82 9.52
N ARG A 57 5.85 -5.40 8.83
CA ARG A 57 7.07 -4.87 9.46
C ARG A 57 6.83 -3.56 10.20
N LEU A 58 6.06 -2.66 9.60
CA LEU A 58 5.68 -1.38 10.22
C LEU A 58 4.85 -1.60 11.50
N THR A 59 3.93 -2.56 11.48
CA THR A 59 3.01 -2.88 12.60
C THR A 59 3.49 -4.02 13.49
N SER A 60 4.67 -4.62 13.24
CA SER A 60 5.19 -5.74 14.02
C SER A 60 5.55 -5.48 15.49
N PRO A 61 5.80 -4.25 15.97
CA PRO A 61 5.98 -4.05 17.41
C PRO A 61 4.68 -4.29 18.22
N LEU A 62 3.55 -4.66 17.57
CA LEU A 62 2.35 -5.04 18.29
C LEU A 62 2.48 -6.46 18.89
N PRO A 63 2.13 -6.61 20.18
CA PRO A 63 2.20 -7.90 20.86
C PRO A 63 1.21 -8.92 20.28
N LEU A 64 1.53 -10.23 20.34
CA LEU A 64 0.83 -11.32 19.64
C LEU A 64 -0.70 -11.31 19.85
N TRP A 65 -1.18 -10.98 21.04
CA TRP A 65 -2.62 -10.89 21.36
C TRP A 65 -3.36 -9.83 20.53
N LYS A 66 -2.69 -8.76 20.08
CA LYS A 66 -3.26 -7.78 19.14
C LYS A 66 -3.22 -8.22 17.68
N LYS A 67 -2.48 -9.29 17.33
CA LYS A 67 -2.51 -9.91 15.99
C LYS A 67 -3.71 -10.86 15.82
N ILE A 68 -4.31 -11.33 16.91
CA ILE A 68 -5.51 -12.19 16.92
C ILE A 68 -6.76 -11.41 16.44
N PHE A 69 -6.78 -10.10 16.66
CA PHE A 69 -7.80 -9.22 16.09
C PHE A 69 -7.34 -8.71 14.73
N SER A 70 -8.16 -8.86 13.69
CA SER A 70 -7.89 -8.24 12.38
C SER A 70 -7.77 -6.72 12.56
N PRO A 71 -6.58 -6.12 12.38
CA PRO A 71 -6.43 -4.69 12.50
C PRO A 71 -7.29 -3.98 11.45
N ARG A 72 -7.92 -2.87 11.84
CA ARG A 72 -8.61 -2.00 10.88
C ARG A 72 -7.62 -1.02 10.30
N TYR A 73 -7.72 -0.80 9.00
CA TYR A 73 -6.89 0.16 8.28
C TYR A 73 -7.79 1.21 7.61
N ALA A 74 -7.43 2.48 7.78
CA ALA A 74 -7.85 3.57 6.92
C ALA A 74 -6.64 3.91 6.04
N VAL A 75 -6.79 3.80 4.72
CA VAL A 75 -5.66 3.82 3.79
C VAL A 75 -5.86 4.90 2.73
N LEU A 76 -4.83 5.71 2.51
CA LEU A 76 -4.72 6.58 1.35
C LEU A 76 -3.60 6.05 0.46
N VAL A 77 -3.92 5.77 -0.81
CA VAL A 77 -2.94 5.29 -1.79
C VAL A 77 -2.61 6.41 -2.78
N HIS A 78 -1.32 6.67 -2.97
CA HIS A 78 -0.78 7.69 -3.86
C HIS A 78 0.18 7.04 -4.88
N PRO A 79 -0.24 6.88 -6.14
CA PRO A 79 0.67 6.53 -7.24
C PRO A 79 1.65 7.68 -7.55
N MET A 80 2.94 7.49 -7.36
CA MET A 80 3.93 8.58 -7.47
C MET A 80 4.42 8.80 -8.90
N GLU A 81 4.22 7.82 -9.78
CA GLU A 81 4.77 7.77 -11.14
C GLU A 81 3.72 7.21 -12.12
N MET A 82 4.05 7.22 -13.42
CA MET A 82 3.23 6.64 -14.49
C MET A 82 1.81 7.21 -14.57
N ARG A 83 1.67 8.53 -14.36
CA ARG A 83 0.38 9.24 -14.38
C ARG A 83 0.21 10.19 -15.57
N GLU A 84 0.96 9.99 -16.65
CA GLU A 84 0.80 10.81 -17.85
C GLU A 84 -0.63 10.67 -18.38
N GLY A 85 -1.38 11.78 -18.41
CA GLY A 85 -2.81 11.76 -18.76
C GLY A 85 -3.78 11.43 -17.61
N GLY A 86 -3.29 11.34 -16.37
CA GLY A 86 -4.09 11.00 -15.19
C GLY A 86 -4.29 9.49 -15.01
N LEU A 87 -5.18 9.09 -14.09
CA LEU A 87 -5.48 7.68 -13.84
C LEU A 87 -6.41 7.13 -14.94
N CYS A 88 -6.06 6.00 -15.54
CA CYS A 88 -6.96 5.28 -16.43
C CYS A 88 -8.10 4.60 -15.64
N ASN A 89 -9.12 4.07 -16.34
CA ASN A 89 -10.29 3.47 -15.68
C ASN A 89 -9.95 2.27 -14.79
N VAL A 90 -8.92 1.48 -15.15
CA VAL A 90 -8.45 0.36 -14.34
C VAL A 90 -7.80 0.89 -13.05
N GLU A 91 -6.94 1.90 -13.16
CA GLU A 91 -6.25 2.51 -12.02
C GLU A 91 -7.23 3.24 -11.09
N LYS A 92 -8.27 3.88 -11.61
CA LYS A 92 -9.36 4.44 -10.79
C LYS A 92 -10.02 3.35 -9.93
N ARG A 93 -10.23 2.14 -10.45
CA ARG A 93 -10.76 1.03 -9.65
C ARG A 93 -9.78 0.56 -8.57
N ILE A 94 -8.48 0.58 -8.85
CA ILE A 94 -7.47 0.15 -7.88
C ILE A 94 -7.29 1.19 -6.76
N PHE A 95 -7.25 2.48 -7.12
CA PHE A 95 -6.87 3.55 -6.19
C PHE A 95 -8.05 4.29 -5.55
N LEU A 96 -9.22 4.35 -6.19
CA LEU A 96 -10.36 5.17 -5.73
C LEU A 96 -11.55 4.35 -5.22
N PHE A 97 -11.65 3.06 -5.58
CA PHE A 97 -12.85 2.25 -5.25
C PHE A 97 -12.99 1.90 -3.75
N ASN A 98 -11.98 2.21 -2.93
CA ASN A 98 -12.02 1.96 -1.48
C ASN A 98 -12.59 3.14 -0.66
N PHE A 99 -13.07 4.21 -1.30
CA PHE A 99 -13.76 5.31 -0.63
C PHE A 99 -15.27 5.17 -0.86
N PRO A 100 -16.11 5.04 0.20
CA PRO A 100 -17.55 5.16 0.02
C PRO A 100 -17.85 6.55 -0.56
N GLN A 101 -18.61 6.57 -1.65
CA GLN A 101 -19.21 7.78 -2.23
C GLN A 101 -20.35 8.25 -1.33
#